data_AF-A0A7V9P9R9-F1
#
_entry.id   AF-A0A7V9P9R9-F1
#
_cell.length_a   1.000
_cell.length_b   1.000
_cell.length_c   1.000
_cell.angle_alpha   90.00
_cell.angle_beta   90.00
_cell.angle_gamma   90.00
#
_symmetry.space_group_name_H-M   'P 1'
#
loop_
_entity.id
_entity.type
_entity.pdbx_description
1 polymer ?
#
loop_
_entity_poly.entity_id
_entity_poly.type
_entity_poly.pdbx_seq_one_letter_code
_entity_poly.pdbx_strand_id
1 'polypeptide(L)'
;MEGTTHQVYGGLADPTYLIDADGRVAFYNMWTHAPTLHEAIEELMNQGGRGVVKGGTDRSPHLLASMTDGWKGLRRGLPQSFIDLETSMPGAASGPWLGYQLRPLLAPLALRGEPLPVPVKFGLAVGAGVLIALGVKALRRRS
;
A
#
# COMPACT_ATOMS: atom_id res chain seq x y z
N MET A 1 -12.43 -27.27 3.95
CA MET A 1 -11.70 -26.50 2.92
C MET A 1 -11.29 -25.19 3.57
N GLU A 2 -10.12 -25.25 4.21
CA GLU A 2 -9.55 -24.21 5.06
C GLU A 2 -8.94 -23.10 4.20
N GLY A 3 -8.94 -21.86 4.69
CA GLY A 3 -8.64 -20.61 3.97
C GLY A 3 -7.21 -20.42 3.45
N THR A 4 -6.56 -21.45 2.93
CA THR A 4 -5.21 -21.42 2.36
C THR A 4 -5.10 -20.52 1.12
N THR A 5 -6.19 -20.28 0.38
CA THR A 5 -6.14 -19.40 -0.78
C THR A 5 -5.92 -17.94 -0.36
N HIS A 6 -6.53 -17.45 0.73
CA HIS A 6 -6.37 -16.05 1.15
C HIS A 6 -4.97 -15.71 1.69
N GLN A 7 -4.21 -16.68 2.21
CA GLN A 7 -2.87 -16.45 2.75
C GLN A 7 -1.85 -16.04 1.69
N VAL A 8 -2.05 -16.45 0.43
CA VAL A 8 -1.10 -16.16 -0.67
C VAL A 8 -1.45 -14.86 -1.40
N TYR A 9 -2.73 -14.49 -1.49
CA TYR A 9 -3.17 -13.34 -2.28
C TYR A 9 -3.24 -12.00 -1.52
N GLY A 10 -3.27 -12.01 -0.18
CA GLY A 10 -3.38 -10.77 0.60
C GLY A 10 -2.21 -9.79 0.43
N GLY A 11 -1.05 -10.27 -0.04
CA GLY A 11 0.15 -9.45 -0.30
C GLY A 11 0.52 -9.28 -1.78
N LEU A 12 -0.28 -9.81 -2.71
CA LEU A 12 0.02 -9.74 -4.14
C LEU A 12 -0.42 -8.40 -4.75
N ALA A 13 0.26 -8.03 -5.82
CA ALA A 13 -0.08 -6.91 -6.67
C ALA A 13 -1.57 -6.98 -7.06
N ASP A 14 -2.30 -5.88 -6.85
CA ASP A 14 -3.68 -5.68 -7.32
C ASP A 14 -3.61 -4.83 -8.60
N PRO A 15 -3.64 -5.43 -9.80
CA PRO A 15 -3.50 -4.69 -11.04
C PRO A 15 -4.81 -4.02 -11.46
N THR A 16 -4.75 -2.74 -11.85
CA THR A 16 -5.85 -1.99 -12.47
C THR A 16 -5.49 -1.58 -13.90
N TYR A 17 -6.47 -1.64 -14.80
CA TYR A 17 -6.34 -1.17 -16.19
C TYR A 17 -7.31 0.00 -16.42
N LEU A 18 -6.82 1.04 -17.10
CA LEU A 18 -7.63 2.12 -17.65
C LEU A 18 -7.79 1.87 -19.16
N ILE A 19 -9.03 1.86 -19.62
CA ILE A 19 -9.38 1.61 -21.02
C ILE A 19 -9.84 2.93 -21.65
N ASP A 20 -9.34 3.25 -22.84
CA ASP A 20 -9.74 4.43 -23.60
C ASP A 20 -11.08 4.24 -24.35
N ALA A 21 -11.56 5.31 -24.97
CA ALA A 21 -12.83 5.32 -25.71
C ALA A 21 -12.85 4.36 -26.91
N ASP A 22 -11.70 3.91 -27.40
CA ASP A 22 -11.59 2.98 -28.53
C ASP A 22 -11.38 1.53 -28.06
N GLY A 23 -11.47 1.28 -26.75
CA GLY A 23 -11.32 -0.05 -26.14
C GLY A 23 -9.87 -0.50 -25.94
N ARG A 24 -8.90 0.42 -26.04
CA ARG A 24 -7.47 0.12 -25.87
C ARG A 24 -7.02 0.41 -24.45
N VAL A 25 -5.98 -0.29 -23.98
CA VAL A 25 -5.38 0.01 -22.68
C VAL A 25 -4.62 1.33 -22.75
N ALA A 26 -5.14 2.35 -22.07
CA ALA A 26 -4.52 3.66 -21.93
C ALA A 26 -3.44 3.69 -20.84
N PHE A 27 -3.66 2.92 -19.76
CA PHE A 27 -2.76 2.86 -18.61
C PHE A 27 -2.93 1.55 -17.83
N TYR A 28 -1.82 1.02 -17.33
CA TYR A 28 -1.77 -0.18 -16.48
C TYR A 28 -1.09 0.17 -15.15
N ASN A 29 -1.77 -0.07 -14.04
CA ASN A 29 -1.19 0.09 -12.70
C ASN A 29 -1.04 -1.29 -12.05
N MET A 30 0.19 -1.73 -11.82
CA MET A 30 0.48 -3.03 -11.19
C MET A 30 0.07 -3.05 -9.71
N TRP A 31 0.13 -1.92 -9.01
CA TRP A 31 -0.27 -1.78 -7.62
C TRP A 31 -1.33 -0.69 -7.52
N THR A 32 -2.62 -1.07 -7.57
CA THR A 32 -3.75 -0.14 -7.56
C THR A 32 -3.53 0.98 -6.53
N HIS A 33 -3.45 2.20 -7.04
CA HIS A 33 -3.23 3.39 -6.26
C HIS A 33 -4.13 4.52 -6.77
N ALA A 34 -5.09 4.92 -5.94
CA ALA A 34 -6.16 5.83 -6.34
C ALA A 34 -5.66 7.21 -6.81
N PRO A 35 -4.69 7.87 -6.16
CA PRO A 35 -4.13 9.13 -6.67
C PRO A 35 -3.52 9.01 -8.07
N THR A 36 -2.69 7.99 -8.31
CA THR A 36 -2.06 7.78 -9.62
C THR A 36 -3.10 7.46 -10.70
N LEU A 37 -4.14 6.69 -10.36
CA LEU A 37 -5.23 6.40 -11.28
C LEU A 37 -6.06 7.66 -11.58
N HIS A 38 -6.30 8.52 -10.59
CA HIS A 38 -7.00 9.79 -10.77
C HIS A 38 -6.25 10.69 -11.74
N GLU A 39 -4.94 10.87 -11.55
CA GLU A 39 -4.09 11.63 -12.48
C GLU A 39 -4.11 11.04 -13.91
N ALA A 40 -4.05 9.71 -14.04
CA ALA A 40 -4.14 9.04 -15.34
C ALA A 40 -5.51 9.29 -16.03
N ILE A 41 -6.60 9.24 -15.26
CA ILE A 41 -7.94 9.55 -15.78
C ILE A 41 -8.04 11.01 -16.22
N GLU A 42 -7.55 11.96 -15.43
CA GLU A 42 -7.57 13.38 -15.79
C GLU A 42 -6.76 13.64 -17.07
N GLU A 43 -5.57 13.06 -17.18
CA GLU A 43 -4.75 13.16 -18.40
C GLU A 43 -5.48 12.57 -19.62
N LEU A 44 -6.14 11.41 -19.45
CA LEU A 44 -6.89 10.78 -20.54
C LEU A 44 -8.07 11.64 -20.98
N MET A 45 -8.80 12.21 -20.03
CA MET A 45 -9.91 13.13 -20.30
C MET A 45 -9.43 14.40 -21.01
N ASN A 46 -8.28 14.96 -20.62
CA ASN A 46 -7.67 16.12 -21.27
C ASN A 46 -7.22 15.82 -22.71
N GLN A 47 -6.94 14.56 -23.05
CA GLN A 47 -6.63 14.09 -24.41
C GLN A 47 -7.89 13.70 -25.21
N GLY A 48 -9.09 13.99 -24.70
CA GLY A 48 -10.35 13.64 -25.38
C GLY A 48 -10.74 12.17 -25.25
N GLY A 49 -10.27 11.50 -24.19
CA GLY A 49 -10.62 10.12 -23.86
C GLY A 49 -9.89 9.06 -24.68
N ARG A 50 -8.78 9.42 -25.35
CA ARG A 50 -8.03 8.53 -26.25
C ARG A 50 -6.54 8.61 -26.01
N GLY A 51 -5.85 7.49 -26.23
CA GLY A 51 -4.38 7.44 -26.22
C GLY A 51 -3.80 6.95 -24.89
N VAL A 52 -2.47 6.83 -24.88
CA VAL A 52 -1.68 6.35 -23.73
C VAL A 52 -1.35 7.52 -22.81
N VAL A 53 -1.54 7.35 -21.51
CA VAL A 53 -1.32 8.40 -20.49
C VAL A 53 -0.30 7.97 -19.45
N LYS A 54 0.36 8.92 -18.77
CA LYS A 54 1.33 8.63 -17.69
C LYS A 54 2.42 7.61 -18.06
N GLY A 55 2.83 7.55 -19.33
CA GLY A 55 3.80 6.56 -19.82
C GLY A 55 3.26 5.12 -19.93
N GLY A 56 1.95 4.93 -19.80
CA GLY A 56 1.23 3.69 -20.06
C GLY A 56 1.32 2.63 -18.97
N THR A 57 2.26 2.72 -18.04
CA THR A 57 2.41 1.73 -16.97
C THR A 57 3.03 2.31 -15.71
N ASP A 58 2.42 2.02 -14.55
CA ASP A 58 3.04 2.18 -13.23
C ASP A 58 3.29 0.81 -12.58
N ARG A 59 4.55 0.56 -12.20
CA ARG A 59 4.98 -0.67 -11.48
C ARG A 59 5.41 -0.38 -10.05
N SER A 60 5.27 0.87 -9.61
CA SER A 60 5.77 1.32 -8.32
C SER A 60 4.92 0.73 -7.18
N PRO A 61 5.54 0.09 -6.18
CA PRO A 61 4.79 -0.39 -5.03
C PRO A 61 4.36 0.79 -4.13
N HIS A 62 3.05 1.00 -4.00
CA HIS A 62 2.44 2.07 -3.20
C HIS A 62 2.07 1.62 -1.78
N LEU A 63 3.06 1.06 -1.08
CA LEU A 63 2.87 0.37 0.21
C LEU A 63 2.38 1.26 1.35
N LEU A 64 2.60 2.58 1.27
CA LEU A 64 2.21 3.49 2.35
C LEU A 64 0.68 3.59 2.45
N ALA A 65 -0.02 3.67 1.31
CA ALA A 65 -1.47 3.67 1.28
C ALA A 65 -2.06 2.35 1.81
N SER A 66 -1.46 1.22 1.42
CA SER A 66 -1.81 -0.10 1.98
C SER A 66 -1.60 -0.16 3.49
N MET A 67 -0.52 0.43 4.02
CA MET A 67 -0.26 0.49 5.46
C MET A 67 -1.22 1.43 6.20
N THR A 68 -1.61 2.58 5.65
CA THR A 68 -2.49 3.53 6.36
C THR A 68 -3.96 3.16 6.30
N ASP A 69 -4.41 2.50 5.23
CA ASP A 69 -5.83 2.22 5.00
C ASP A 69 -6.19 0.72 5.01
N GLY A 70 -5.22 -0.19 4.87
CA GLY A 70 -5.42 -1.64 4.85
C GLY A 70 -6.05 -2.20 6.13
N TRP A 71 -5.83 -1.56 7.28
CA TRP A 71 -6.43 -1.96 8.56
C TRP A 71 -7.97 -2.01 8.52
N LYS A 72 -8.61 -1.13 7.75
CA LYS A 72 -10.08 -1.10 7.66
C LYS A 72 -10.65 -2.40 7.09
N GLY A 73 -9.94 -3.00 6.13
CA GLY A 73 -10.29 -4.31 5.56
C GLY A 73 -10.09 -5.42 6.59
N LEU A 74 -8.93 -5.46 7.24
CA LEU A 74 -8.61 -6.48 8.25
C LEU A 74 -9.56 -6.45 9.44
N ARG A 75 -9.94 -5.25 9.92
CA ARG A 75 -10.87 -5.06 11.05
C ARG A 75 -12.23 -5.70 10.80
N ARG A 76 -12.67 -5.80 9.54
CA ARG A 76 -13.95 -6.44 9.18
C ARG A 76 -13.88 -7.97 9.24
N GLY A 77 -12.69 -8.56 9.12
CA GLY A 77 -12.47 -10.00 9.13
C GLY A 77 -12.43 -10.66 10.52
N LEU A 78 -12.76 -9.92 11.59
CA LEU A 78 -12.73 -10.39 13.00
C LEU A 78 -11.30 -10.72 13.51
N PRO A 79 -11.09 -10.92 14.83
CA PRO A 79 -9.76 -11.13 15.42
C PRO A 79 -8.97 -12.29 14.81
N GLN A 80 -9.67 -13.30 14.29
CA GLN A 80 -9.05 -14.45 13.64
C GLN A 80 -8.24 -14.04 12.41
N SER A 81 -8.75 -13.13 11.57
CA SER A 81 -8.03 -12.63 10.39
C SER A 81 -6.73 -11.91 10.77
N PHE A 82 -6.70 -11.26 11.93
CA PHE A 82 -5.47 -10.64 12.44
C PHE A 82 -4.43 -11.71 12.80
N ILE A 83 -4.84 -12.71 13.58
CA ILE A 83 -3.95 -13.77 14.05
C ILE A 83 -3.43 -14.60 12.86
N ASP A 84 -4.32 -14.98 11.94
CA ASP A 84 -3.97 -15.78 10.78
C ASP A 84 -2.97 -15.04 9.87
N LEU A 85 -3.19 -13.74 9.66
CA LEU A 85 -2.29 -12.92 8.84
C LEU A 85 -0.95 -12.68 9.53
N GLU A 86 -0.93 -12.39 10.83
CA GLU A 86 0.32 -12.18 11.56
C GLU A 86 1.14 -13.48 11.71
N THR A 87 0.46 -14.63 11.82
CA THR A 87 1.11 -15.94 11.93
C THR A 87 1.69 -16.39 10.59
N SER A 88 0.99 -16.13 9.48
CA SER A 88 1.46 -16.48 8.14
C SER A 88 2.52 -15.50 7.60
N MET A 89 2.39 -14.22 7.91
CA MET A 89 3.32 -13.17 7.50
C MET A 89 3.53 -12.18 8.66
N PRO A 90 4.57 -12.36 9.49
CA PRO A 90 4.86 -11.46 10.60
C PRO A 90 4.98 -10.00 10.14
N GLY A 91 4.28 -9.09 10.83
CA GLY A 91 4.22 -7.67 10.47
C GLY A 91 3.08 -7.29 9.52
N ALA A 92 2.42 -8.24 8.85
CA ALA A 92 1.39 -7.94 7.85
C ALA A 92 0.04 -7.54 8.45
N ALA A 93 -0.24 -7.88 9.72
CA ALA A 93 -1.41 -7.40 10.44
C ALA A 93 -1.07 -6.23 11.37
N SER A 94 0.04 -6.35 12.09
CA SER A 94 0.51 -5.34 13.04
C SER A 94 0.99 -4.04 12.36
N GLY A 95 1.61 -4.14 11.17
CA GLY A 95 2.05 -3.00 10.38
C GLY A 95 0.91 -2.08 9.94
N PRO A 96 -0.13 -2.58 9.23
CA PRO A 96 -1.29 -1.79 8.89
C PRO A 96 -2.08 -1.28 10.10
N TRP A 97 -2.14 -2.05 11.20
CA TRP A 97 -2.73 -1.56 12.46
C TRP A 97 -2.02 -0.31 12.96
N LEU A 98 -0.69 -0.35 13.08
CA LEU A 98 0.13 0.80 13.47
C LEU A 98 -0.01 1.96 12.48
N GLY A 99 0.07 1.67 11.17
CA GLY A 99 -0.08 2.66 10.11
C GLY A 99 -1.43 3.38 10.17
N TYR A 100 -2.50 2.66 10.50
CA TYR A 100 -3.83 3.23 10.69
C TYR A 100 -3.93 4.13 11.92
N GLN A 101 -3.30 3.76 13.05
CA GLN A 101 -3.26 4.64 14.24
C GLN A 101 -2.47 5.93 13.96
N LEU A 102 -1.40 5.84 13.18
CA LEU A 102 -0.57 6.97 12.77
C LEU A 102 -1.09 7.69 11.52
N ARG A 103 -2.27 7.32 11.01
CA ARG A 103 -2.86 7.87 9.78
C ARG A 103 -2.93 9.40 9.77
N PRO A 104 -3.25 10.14 10.85
CA PRO A 104 -3.23 11.60 10.81
C PRO A 104 -1.86 12.20 10.41
N LEU A 105 -0.77 11.51 10.74
CA LEU A 105 0.60 11.91 10.41
C LEU A 105 1.06 11.36 9.06
N LEU A 106 0.61 10.15 8.70
CA LEU A 106 1.05 9.44 7.50
C LEU A 106 0.18 9.69 6.26
N ALA A 107 -1.08 10.07 6.43
CA ALA A 107 -2.03 10.29 5.33
C ALA A 107 -1.56 11.33 4.30
N PRO A 108 -0.95 12.47 4.68
CA PRO A 108 -0.42 13.41 3.69
C PRO A 108 0.67 12.79 2.80
N LEU A 109 1.43 11.84 3.33
CA LEU A 109 2.46 11.12 2.58
C LEU A 109 1.87 9.98 1.75
N ALA A 110 0.77 9.37 2.21
CA ALA A 110 0.08 8.28 1.53
C ALA A 110 -0.77 8.74 0.34
N LEU A 111 -1.19 10.01 0.34
CA LEU A 111 -1.99 10.60 -0.74
C LEU A 111 -1.15 11.17 -1.90
N ARG A 112 0.18 11.07 -1.83
CA ARG A 112 1.06 11.57 -2.91
C ARG A 112 0.96 10.67 -4.13
N GLY A 113 0.70 11.24 -5.30
CA GLY A 113 0.69 10.52 -6.57
C GLY A 113 2.05 9.97 -6.99
N GLU A 114 3.13 10.55 -6.48
CA GLU A 114 4.50 10.09 -6.67
C GLU A 114 5.00 9.25 -5.50
N PRO A 115 5.67 8.11 -5.76
CA PRO A 115 6.28 7.31 -4.70
C PRO A 115 7.32 8.14 -3.94
N LEU A 116 7.42 7.89 -2.63
CA LEU A 116 8.40 8.61 -1.80
C LEU A 116 9.82 8.50 -2.40
N PRO A 117 10.58 9.61 -2.45
CA PRO A 117 11.96 9.57 -2.89
C PRO A 117 12.74 8.52 -2.09
N VAL A 118 13.63 7.79 -2.75
CA VAL A 118 14.50 6.77 -2.15
C VAL A 118 15.14 7.23 -0.82
N PRO A 119 15.73 8.44 -0.70
CA PRO A 119 16.31 8.89 0.58
C PRO A 119 15.27 9.03 1.71
N VAL A 120 14.03 9.41 1.40
CA VAL A 120 12.95 9.50 2.40
C VAL A 120 12.50 8.11 2.83
N LYS A 121 12.41 7.15 1.89
CA LYS A 121 12.14 5.74 2.21
C LYS A 121 13.21 5.16 3.14
N PHE A 122 14.50 5.42 2.84
CA PHE A 122 15.60 5.00 3.70
C PHE A 122 15.55 5.67 5.07
N GLY A 123 15.29 6.97 5.13
CA GLY A 123 15.15 7.68 6.41
C GLY A 123 14.04 7.11 7.30
N LEU A 124 12.88 6.80 6.71
CA LEU A 124 11.78 6.15 7.42
C LEU A 124 12.13 4.73 7.86
N ALA A 125 12.76 3.94 7.00
CA ALA A 125 13.18 2.57 7.33
C ALA A 125 14.20 2.55 8.47
N VAL A 126 15.21 3.43 8.42
CA VAL A 126 16.22 3.57 9.47
C VAL A 126 15.60 4.07 10.77
N GLY A 127 14.75 5.09 10.71
CA GLY A 127 14.05 5.61 11.88
C GLY A 127 13.19 4.55 12.56
N ALA A 128 12.42 3.77 11.79
CA ALA A 128 11.66 2.64 12.29
C ALA A 128 12.56 1.57 12.92
N GLY A 129 13.67 1.21 12.27
CA GLY A 129 14.64 0.25 12.80
C GLY A 129 15.26 0.69 14.12
N VAL A 130 15.60 1.97 14.27
CA VAL A 130 16.13 2.54 15.52
C VAL A 130 15.09 2.48 16.64
N LEU A 131 13.84 2.83 16.36
CA LEU A 131 12.76 2.75 17.36
C LEU A 131 12.52 1.32 17.82
N ILE A 132 12.53 0.35 16.90
CA ILE A 132 12.42 -1.08 17.23
C ILE A 132 13.60 -1.50 18.11
N ALA A 133 14.84 -1.16 17.74
CA ALA A 133 16.03 -1.51 18.51
C ALA A 133 16.01 -0.91 19.93
N LEU A 134 15.57 0.34 20.07
CA LEU A 134 15.42 1.01 21.37
C LEU A 134 14.31 0.36 22.22
N GLY A 135 13.17 0.00 21.61
CA GLY A 135 12.09 -0.72 22.29
C GLY A 135 12.53 -2.09 22.82
N VAL A 136 13.25 -2.87 22.00
CA VAL A 136 13.81 -4.18 22.41
C VAL A 136 14.82 -4.01 23.55
N LYS A 137 15.69 -2.99 23.47
CA LYS A 137 16.68 -2.70 24.52
C LYS A 137 16.00 -2.25 25.82
N ALA A 138 14.91 -1.50 25.74
CA ALA A 138 14.14 -1.07 26.91
C ALA A 138 13.40 -2.25 27.57
N LEU A 139 12.82 -3.18 26.79
CA LEU A 139 12.20 -4.39 27.32
C LEU A 139 13.21 -5.27 28.04
N ARG A 140 14.39 -5.51 27.42
CA ARG A 140 15.47 -6.32 28.03
C ARG A 140 16.06 -5.74 29.30
N ARG A 141 15.88 -4.44 29.57
CA ARG A 141 16.33 -3.78 30.81
C ARG A 141 15.30 -3.86 31.95
N ARG A 142 14.07 -4.29 31.67
CA ARG A 142 12.99 -4.44 32.65
C ARG A 142 12.72 -5.89 33.08
N SER A 143 13.31 -6.86 32.38
CA SER A 143 13.33 -8.29 32.74
C SER A 143 14.61 -8.61 33.52
#